data_AF-A0A644T5B5-F1
#
_entry.id   AF-A0A644T5B5-F1
#
_cell.length_a   1.000
_cell.length_b   1.000
_cell.length_c   1.000
_cell.angle_alpha   90.00
_cell.angle_beta   90.00
_cell.angle_gamma   90.00
#
_symmetry.space_group_name_H-M   'P 1'
#
loop_
_entity.id
_entity.type
_entity.pdbx_description
1 polymer ?
#
loop_
_entity_poly.entity_id
_entity_poly.type
_entity_poly.pdbx_seq_one_letter_code
_entity_poly.pdbx_strand_id
1 'polypeptide(L)'
;MIKLVVFDLDNVIIDGEAIDEIGKLVDVQEQIAEITEKAMNGDLDFETSIKERVKLLEGASVEDIKKLSNEMKLMDGAEEAIKGLKDNGYEVAVISGSFDLIADPLKEKLNLDYLYTNKLEEKDGKLTGEVSGPLVEGSKADVLNDIIENNDISIEECIAVGDGANDISMIEIAQIGIAFNAKPAVKEVADIVLEEKNLKEVLNIITDLNSEATEEATEEATEEATEEATEEDKNPEKDSKTKSKKSKKDALPEVDFDLAPTPEGVRKQKDEREEIIAKIADEREEFNKIAKEQRKIRDELNNDLKENLKLAIELRDNRNEVNKSVEEAKKLRDNVNDELKKLEWSSGRRDRLKLENEIKKIDKIIETRVLDIKKENQLVKNANDLRKQLMDIQEDEKIKEEAQKLKKISEDHHANVVELSTQAQDYHEKMLNYFRKTDEIRTEADEAHKKFVEARKAASSKHEEFKVVLSEIHVINKELGTNKSKRRKSEKQANTKKNREEKEKAQDIFEKFKHGKKLTTEELLLLQKHDIG
;
A
#
# COMPACT_ATOMS: atom_id res chain seq x y z
N MET A 1 6.09 14.12 8.75
CA MET A 1 6.54 13.22 9.84
C MET A 1 5.36 12.32 10.15
N ILE A 2 5.55 11.02 10.29
CA ILE A 2 4.42 10.11 10.56
C ILE A 2 3.74 10.49 11.88
N LYS A 3 2.41 10.53 11.88
CA LYS A 3 1.57 10.86 13.04
C LYS A 3 0.64 9.73 13.45
N LEU A 4 0.11 8.97 12.48
CA LEU A 4 -0.90 7.95 12.71
C LEU A 4 -0.40 6.57 12.28
N VAL A 5 -0.56 5.58 13.15
CA VAL A 5 -0.35 4.17 12.81
C VAL A 5 -1.66 3.41 12.98
N VAL A 6 -2.07 2.72 11.93
CA VAL A 6 -3.36 2.04 11.82
C VAL A 6 -3.13 0.56 11.69
N PHE A 7 -3.84 -0.23 12.50
CA PHE A 7 -3.72 -1.69 12.51
C PHE A 7 -5.07 -2.36 12.18
N ASP A 8 -5.02 -3.52 11.52
CA ASP A 8 -6.10 -4.50 11.69
C ASP A 8 -6.09 -5.07 13.13
N LEU A 9 -7.19 -5.71 13.50
CA LEU A 9 -7.35 -6.44 14.75
C LEU A 9 -6.99 -7.92 14.57
N ASP A 10 -7.82 -8.65 13.81
CA ASP A 10 -7.71 -10.10 13.60
C ASP A 10 -6.35 -10.44 12.96
N ASN A 11 -5.67 -11.48 13.45
CA ASN A 11 -4.32 -11.90 13.04
C ASN A 11 -3.19 -10.84 13.07
N VAL A 12 -3.44 -9.62 13.57
CA VAL A 12 -2.44 -8.54 13.69
C VAL A 12 -2.25 -8.14 15.16
N ILE A 13 -3.30 -7.63 15.81
CA ILE A 13 -3.26 -7.25 17.23
C ILE A 13 -3.64 -8.45 18.12
N ILE A 14 -4.59 -9.26 17.66
CA ILE A 14 -4.95 -10.54 18.29
C ILE A 14 -4.39 -11.72 17.47
N ASP A 15 -3.98 -12.78 18.15
CA ASP A 15 -3.46 -14.00 17.53
C ASP A 15 -4.61 -14.96 17.24
N GLY A 16 -5.41 -14.62 16.23
CA GLY A 16 -6.58 -15.39 15.78
C GLY A 16 -7.68 -14.52 15.16
N GLU A 17 -8.78 -15.17 14.80
CA GLU A 17 -9.98 -14.59 14.20
C GLU A 17 -11.12 -14.57 15.23
N ALA A 18 -11.63 -13.39 15.55
CA ALA A 18 -12.66 -13.20 16.57
C ALA A 18 -13.96 -13.97 16.26
N ILE A 19 -14.37 -13.98 14.99
CA ILE A 19 -15.62 -14.64 14.57
C ILE A 19 -15.57 -16.16 14.78
N ASP A 20 -14.40 -16.77 14.55
CA ASP A 20 -14.18 -18.20 14.74
C ASP A 20 -14.20 -18.57 16.23
N GLU A 21 -13.60 -17.73 17.08
CA GLU A 21 -13.63 -17.92 18.54
C GLU A 21 -15.05 -17.77 19.11
N ILE A 22 -15.84 -16.79 18.63
CA ILE A 22 -17.26 -16.68 19.03
C ILE A 22 -18.05 -17.88 18.52
N GLY A 23 -17.78 -18.33 17.29
CA GLY A 23 -18.38 -19.53 16.71
C GLY A 23 -18.16 -20.79 17.56
N LYS A 24 -17.08 -20.84 18.35
CA LYS A 24 -16.84 -21.93 19.30
C LYS A 24 -17.77 -21.94 20.50
N LEU A 25 -18.28 -20.79 20.90
CA LEU A 25 -19.22 -20.70 22.03
C LEU A 25 -20.60 -21.28 21.70
N VAL A 26 -20.94 -21.37 20.41
CA VAL A 26 -22.23 -21.85 19.91
C VAL A 26 -22.13 -23.06 18.98
N ASP A 27 -20.95 -23.69 18.88
CA ASP A 27 -20.69 -24.90 18.10
C ASP A 27 -21.04 -24.79 16.59
N VAL A 28 -20.67 -23.66 15.96
CA VAL A 28 -20.91 -23.39 14.52
C VAL A 28 -19.65 -23.13 13.69
N GLN A 29 -18.49 -23.54 14.19
CA GLN A 29 -17.18 -23.27 13.59
C GLN A 29 -17.07 -23.84 12.16
N GLU A 30 -17.62 -25.05 11.93
CA GLU A 30 -17.58 -25.70 10.62
C GLU A 30 -18.40 -24.92 9.58
N GLN A 31 -19.58 -24.42 9.96
CA GLN A 31 -20.42 -23.60 9.07
C GLN A 31 -19.78 -22.25 8.76
N ILE A 32 -19.14 -21.62 9.75
CA ILE A 32 -18.40 -20.36 9.54
C ILE A 32 -17.25 -20.59 8.55
N ALA A 33 -16.47 -21.66 8.73
CA ALA A 33 -15.37 -22.01 7.83
C ALA A 33 -15.85 -22.22 6.38
N GLU A 34 -16.98 -22.90 6.18
CA GLU A 34 -17.56 -23.12 4.85
C GLU A 34 -17.92 -21.80 4.15
N ILE A 35 -18.52 -20.84 4.87
CA ILE A 35 -18.86 -19.52 4.31
C ILE A 35 -17.60 -18.70 4.04
N THR A 36 -16.61 -18.75 4.94
CA THR A 36 -15.32 -18.08 4.76
C THR A 36 -14.59 -18.60 3.52
N GLU A 37 -14.59 -19.92 3.29
CA GLU A 37 -13.97 -20.53 2.10
C GLU A 37 -14.64 -20.04 0.80
N LYS A 38 -15.98 -20.01 0.75
CA LYS A 38 -16.73 -19.46 -0.39
C LYS A 38 -16.39 -17.99 -0.65
N ALA A 39 -16.29 -17.18 0.40
CA ALA A 39 -15.92 -15.78 0.27
C ALA A 39 -14.48 -15.60 -0.25
N MET A 40 -13.53 -16.39 0.25
CA MET A 40 -12.14 -16.37 -0.21
C MET A 40 -11.98 -16.85 -1.66
N ASN A 41 -12.86 -17.76 -2.13
CA ASN A 41 -12.91 -18.18 -3.53
C ASN A 41 -13.58 -17.17 -4.47
N GLY A 42 -14.16 -16.09 -3.91
CA GLY A 42 -14.91 -15.08 -4.67
C GLY A 42 -16.34 -15.49 -5.03
N ASP A 43 -16.85 -16.58 -4.45
CA ASP A 43 -18.23 -17.05 -4.65
C ASP A 43 -19.25 -16.20 -3.87
N LEU A 44 -18.79 -15.50 -2.82
CA LEU A 44 -19.57 -14.59 -1.98
C LEU A 44 -18.82 -13.27 -1.82
N ASP A 45 -19.53 -12.15 -1.94
CA ASP A 45 -18.99 -10.84 -1.58
C ASP A 45 -18.83 -10.70 -0.06
N PHE A 46 -18.01 -9.74 0.38
CA PHE A 46 -17.68 -9.56 1.80
C PHE A 46 -18.92 -9.24 2.65
N GLU A 47 -19.80 -8.37 2.18
CA GLU A 47 -21.01 -7.94 2.90
C GLU A 47 -21.94 -9.13 3.14
N THR A 48 -22.18 -9.93 2.10
CA THR A 48 -22.98 -11.15 2.21
C THR A 48 -22.31 -12.16 3.14
N SER A 49 -21.00 -12.37 2.99
CA SER A 49 -20.23 -13.32 3.82
C SER A 49 -20.27 -12.96 5.31
N ILE A 50 -20.07 -11.69 5.67
CA ILE A 50 -20.09 -11.28 7.09
C ILE A 50 -21.50 -11.40 7.67
N LYS A 51 -22.54 -11.01 6.93
CA LYS A 51 -23.94 -11.15 7.38
C LYS A 51 -24.33 -12.61 7.57
N GLU A 52 -23.94 -13.50 6.66
CA GLU A 52 -24.23 -14.93 6.81
C GLU A 52 -23.49 -15.57 7.99
N ARG A 53 -22.21 -15.24 8.20
CA ARG A 53 -21.43 -15.77 9.34
C ARG A 53 -21.96 -15.25 10.68
N VAL A 54 -22.30 -13.97 10.78
CA VAL A 54 -22.86 -13.39 12.02
C VAL A 54 -24.23 -13.99 12.34
N LYS A 55 -25.04 -14.30 11.33
CA LYS A 55 -26.33 -14.94 11.53
C LYS A 55 -26.23 -16.31 12.23
N LEU A 56 -25.13 -17.04 12.02
CA LEU A 56 -24.89 -18.31 12.71
C LEU A 56 -24.64 -18.13 14.22
N LEU A 57 -24.27 -16.93 14.65
CA LEU A 57 -23.98 -16.59 16.05
C LEU A 57 -25.24 -16.19 16.84
N GLU A 58 -26.42 -16.21 16.21
CA GLU A 58 -27.69 -15.87 16.86
C GLU A 58 -27.90 -16.68 18.15
N GLY A 59 -28.18 -15.99 19.25
CA GLY A 59 -28.40 -16.59 20.56
C GLY A 59 -27.14 -16.75 21.41
N ALA A 60 -25.95 -16.45 20.90
CA ALA A 60 -24.72 -16.40 21.69
C ALA A 60 -24.84 -15.37 22.84
N SER A 61 -24.30 -15.73 24.00
CA SER A 61 -24.30 -14.91 25.22
C SER A 61 -23.32 -13.75 25.11
N VAL A 62 -23.80 -12.51 25.22
CA VAL A 62 -22.94 -11.31 25.22
C VAL A 62 -21.92 -11.36 26.36
N GLU A 63 -22.31 -11.87 27.53
CA GLU A 63 -21.42 -11.99 28.68
C GLU A 63 -20.26 -12.95 28.39
N ASP A 64 -20.52 -14.05 27.68
CA ASP A 64 -19.49 -15.04 27.39
C ASP A 64 -18.55 -14.55 26.27
N ILE A 65 -19.07 -13.78 25.31
CA ILE A 65 -18.24 -13.08 24.30
C ILE A 65 -17.32 -12.05 24.97
N LYS A 66 -17.82 -11.29 25.95
CA LYS A 66 -16.98 -10.34 26.70
C LYS A 66 -15.92 -11.05 27.54
N LYS A 67 -16.21 -12.22 28.11
CA LYS A 67 -15.19 -13.05 28.79
C LYS A 67 -14.14 -13.54 27.79
N LEU A 68 -14.58 -14.06 26.65
CA LEU A 68 -13.71 -14.50 25.56
C LEU A 68 -12.74 -13.38 25.13
N SER A 69 -13.23 -12.16 24.90
CA SER A 69 -12.37 -11.00 24.56
C SER A 69 -11.22 -10.79 25.54
N ASN A 70 -11.45 -10.97 26.85
CA ASN A 70 -10.41 -10.82 27.87
C ASN A 70 -9.40 -11.99 27.89
N GLU A 71 -9.79 -13.16 27.38
CA GLU A 71 -8.99 -14.37 27.32
C GLU A 71 -8.24 -14.52 25.99
N MET A 72 -8.66 -13.80 24.94
CA MET A 72 -8.00 -13.82 23.65
C MET A 72 -6.53 -13.41 23.77
N LYS A 73 -5.67 -14.24 23.17
CA LYS A 73 -4.24 -14.00 23.16
C LYS A 73 -3.93 -12.82 22.22
N LEU A 74 -3.23 -11.83 22.74
CA LEU A 74 -2.66 -10.77 21.90
C LEU A 74 -1.50 -11.33 21.08
N MET A 75 -1.25 -10.73 19.92
CA MET A 75 -0.07 -11.01 19.12
C MET A 75 1.19 -10.75 19.96
N ASP A 76 2.19 -11.60 19.80
CA ASP A 76 3.45 -11.44 20.52
C ASP A 76 4.04 -10.06 20.19
N GLY A 77 4.38 -9.27 21.22
CA GLY A 77 4.89 -7.91 21.05
C GLY A 77 3.84 -6.81 20.87
N ALA A 78 2.53 -7.12 20.85
CA ALA A 78 1.49 -6.11 20.59
C ALA A 78 1.41 -5.02 21.66
N GLU A 79 1.43 -5.39 22.95
CA GLU A 79 1.40 -4.42 24.05
C GLU A 79 2.65 -3.53 24.03
N GLU A 80 3.83 -4.11 23.80
CA GLU A 80 5.08 -3.36 23.69
C GLU A 80 5.09 -2.43 22.47
N ALA A 81 4.61 -2.90 21.32
CA ALA A 81 4.58 -2.13 20.08
C ALA A 81 3.67 -0.90 20.22
N ILE A 82 2.42 -1.09 20.64
CA ILE A 82 1.44 0.00 20.77
C ILE A 82 1.91 1.00 21.82
N LYS A 83 2.36 0.52 22.99
CA LYS A 83 2.90 1.41 24.01
C LYS A 83 4.11 2.18 23.50
N GLY A 84 5.04 1.52 22.82
CA GLY A 84 6.21 2.16 22.24
C GLY A 84 5.86 3.21 21.19
N LEU A 85 4.86 2.96 20.35
CA LEU A 85 4.37 3.94 19.39
C LEU A 85 3.80 5.17 20.11
N LYS A 86 2.93 4.97 21.11
CA LYS A 86 2.39 6.07 21.90
C LYS A 86 3.46 6.86 22.64
N ASP A 87 4.45 6.18 23.23
CA ASP A 87 5.58 6.81 23.92
C ASP A 87 6.45 7.67 22.96
N ASN A 88 6.45 7.35 21.65
CA ASN A 88 7.08 8.13 20.60
C ASN A 88 6.18 9.23 19.99
N GLY A 89 4.96 9.39 20.52
CA GLY A 89 4.03 10.45 20.12
C GLY A 89 3.17 10.14 18.90
N TYR A 90 3.10 8.87 18.46
CA TYR A 90 2.15 8.47 17.42
C TYR A 90 0.76 8.25 18.01
N GLU A 91 -0.26 8.63 17.24
CA GLU A 91 -1.63 8.19 17.47
C GLU A 91 -1.80 6.77 16.91
N VAL A 92 -2.56 5.94 17.62
CA VAL A 92 -2.78 4.55 17.23
C VAL A 92 -4.28 4.30 17.00
N ALA A 93 -4.60 3.84 15.80
CA ALA A 93 -5.95 3.44 15.40
C ALA A 93 -6.03 1.94 15.12
N VAL A 94 -7.19 1.35 15.38
CA VAL A 94 -7.56 0.03 14.88
C VAL A 94 -8.78 0.14 13.98
N ILE A 95 -8.68 -0.39 12.76
CA ILE A 95 -9.79 -0.46 11.79
C ILE A 95 -9.97 -1.94 11.43
N SER A 96 -11.09 -2.54 11.84
CA SER A 96 -11.30 -3.97 11.65
C SER A 96 -12.73 -4.36 11.31
N GLY A 97 -12.88 -5.33 10.40
CA GLY A 97 -14.19 -5.94 10.10
C GLY A 97 -14.75 -6.80 11.24
N SER A 98 -14.00 -6.96 12.32
CA SER A 98 -14.37 -7.60 13.58
C SER A 98 -15.45 -6.82 14.35
N PHE A 99 -15.68 -7.21 15.61
CA PHE A 99 -16.85 -6.76 16.38
C PHE A 99 -16.51 -5.92 17.62
N ASP A 100 -17.35 -4.92 17.88
CA ASP A 100 -17.31 -4.04 19.05
C ASP A 100 -17.18 -4.81 20.38
N LEU A 101 -17.96 -5.88 20.58
CA LEU A 101 -17.92 -6.70 21.79
C LEU A 101 -16.54 -7.33 22.08
N ILE A 102 -15.73 -7.55 21.04
CA ILE A 102 -14.37 -8.08 21.16
C ILE A 102 -13.34 -6.97 21.26
N ALA A 103 -13.51 -5.90 20.50
CA ALA A 103 -12.52 -4.86 20.35
C ALA A 103 -12.58 -3.77 21.43
N ASP A 104 -13.76 -3.45 21.97
CA ASP A 104 -13.93 -2.41 22.99
C ASP A 104 -13.08 -2.66 24.26
N PRO A 105 -13.01 -3.90 24.81
CA PRO A 105 -12.12 -4.19 25.94
C PRO A 105 -10.64 -3.96 25.61
N LEU A 106 -10.25 -4.17 24.35
CA LEU A 106 -8.88 -3.98 23.88
C LEU A 106 -8.51 -2.50 23.75
N LYS A 107 -9.48 -1.63 23.43
CA LYS A 107 -9.28 -0.17 23.36
C LYS A 107 -8.70 0.37 24.67
N GLU A 108 -9.34 0.05 25.79
CA GLU A 108 -8.91 0.47 27.12
C GLU A 108 -7.60 -0.21 27.52
N LYS A 109 -7.47 -1.52 27.27
CA LYS A 109 -6.29 -2.32 27.64
C LYS A 109 -5.01 -1.81 26.95
N LEU A 110 -5.11 -1.47 25.67
CA LEU A 110 -3.98 -1.03 24.84
C LEU A 110 -3.88 0.50 24.75
N ASN A 111 -4.83 1.22 25.36
CA ASN A 111 -4.94 2.67 25.33
C ASN A 111 -4.97 3.22 23.89
N LEU A 112 -5.82 2.66 23.01
CA LEU A 112 -5.91 3.08 21.61
C LEU A 112 -6.63 4.44 21.48
N ASP A 113 -6.17 5.28 20.57
CA ASP A 113 -6.77 6.60 20.33
C ASP A 113 -8.09 6.45 19.54
N TYR A 114 -8.06 5.58 18.51
CA TYR A 114 -9.23 5.31 17.67
C TYR A 114 -9.50 3.82 17.53
N LEU A 115 -10.79 3.46 17.49
CA LEU A 115 -11.24 2.10 17.25
C LEU A 115 -12.50 2.13 16.39
N TYR A 116 -12.43 1.46 15.24
CA TYR A 116 -13.54 1.32 14.31
C TYR A 116 -13.75 -0.16 13.99
N THR A 117 -14.95 -0.64 14.29
CA THR A 117 -15.36 -2.03 14.08
C THR A 117 -16.80 -2.11 13.59
N ASN A 118 -17.20 -3.31 13.17
CA ASN A 118 -18.60 -3.62 13.01
C ASN A 118 -19.24 -3.84 14.40
N LYS A 119 -20.55 -3.68 14.45
CA LYS A 119 -21.36 -3.79 15.65
C LYS A 119 -22.26 -5.00 15.56
N LEU A 120 -22.21 -5.86 16.58
CA LEU A 120 -23.15 -6.96 16.74
C LEU A 120 -24.41 -6.46 17.44
N GLU A 121 -25.57 -6.67 16.83
CA GLU A 121 -26.83 -6.31 17.46
C GLU A 121 -27.20 -7.31 18.56
N GLU A 122 -27.56 -6.78 19.73
CA GLU A 122 -27.89 -7.57 20.92
C GLU A 122 -29.32 -7.30 21.40
N LYS A 123 -29.95 -8.34 21.94
CA LYS A 123 -31.26 -8.25 22.60
C LYS A 123 -31.32 -9.23 23.76
N ASP A 124 -31.77 -8.73 24.92
CA ASP A 124 -31.91 -9.53 26.14
C ASP A 124 -30.63 -10.29 26.54
N GLY A 125 -29.46 -9.67 26.31
CA GLY A 125 -28.15 -10.24 26.64
C GLY A 125 -27.64 -11.29 25.65
N LYS A 126 -28.27 -11.42 24.48
CA LYS A 126 -27.88 -12.37 23.42
C LYS A 126 -27.76 -11.69 22.07
N LEU A 127 -26.93 -12.25 21.19
CA LEU A 127 -26.82 -11.78 19.80
C LEU A 127 -28.10 -12.07 19.01
N THR A 128 -28.51 -11.14 18.17
CA THR A 128 -29.67 -11.31 17.24
C THR A 128 -29.28 -11.96 15.91
N GLY A 129 -27.98 -12.05 15.61
CA GLY A 129 -27.48 -12.48 14.31
C GLY A 129 -27.47 -11.37 13.24
N GLU A 130 -27.70 -10.12 13.64
CA GLU A 130 -27.57 -8.95 12.76
C GLU A 130 -26.26 -8.19 13.04
N VAL A 131 -25.67 -7.63 11.98
CA VAL A 131 -24.44 -6.82 12.03
C VAL A 131 -24.65 -5.50 11.33
N SER A 132 -24.17 -4.42 11.93
CA SER A 132 -24.17 -3.07 11.38
C SER A 132 -22.78 -2.46 11.49
N GLY A 133 -22.49 -1.37 10.78
CA GLY A 133 -21.21 -0.67 10.91
C GLY A 133 -20.60 -0.24 9.58
N PRO A 134 -19.56 0.62 9.63
CA PRO A 134 -18.98 1.25 8.45
C PRO A 134 -18.29 0.23 7.52
N LEU A 135 -17.82 -0.90 8.07
CA LEU A 135 -17.10 -1.92 7.32
C LEU A 135 -18.00 -3.05 6.81
N VAL A 136 -19.31 -2.97 7.03
CA VAL A 136 -20.27 -3.90 6.41
C VAL A 136 -20.46 -3.55 4.93
N GLU A 137 -20.67 -2.26 4.63
CA GLU A 137 -20.93 -1.75 3.28
C GLU A 137 -19.76 -0.93 2.70
N GLY A 138 -18.86 -0.44 3.55
CA GLY A 138 -17.67 0.34 3.17
C GLY A 138 -16.36 -0.43 3.30
N SER A 139 -15.26 0.24 2.98
CA SER A 139 -13.90 -0.30 3.04
C SER A 139 -13.10 0.27 4.21
N LYS A 140 -12.00 -0.38 4.56
CA LYS A 140 -11.05 0.17 5.55
C LYS A 140 -10.41 1.48 5.08
N ALA A 141 -10.32 1.70 3.77
CA ALA A 141 -9.84 2.95 3.19
C ALA A 141 -10.79 4.11 3.49
N ASP A 142 -12.11 3.89 3.37
CA ASP A 142 -13.12 4.90 3.66
C ASP A 142 -13.02 5.35 5.13
N VAL A 143 -12.89 4.40 6.05
CA VAL A 143 -12.73 4.68 7.49
C VAL A 143 -11.41 5.40 7.77
N LEU A 144 -10.30 5.03 7.11
CA LEU A 144 -9.03 5.72 7.27
C LEU A 144 -9.13 7.18 6.79
N ASN A 145 -9.75 7.44 5.64
CA ASN A 145 -9.99 8.80 5.16
C ASN A 145 -10.82 9.62 6.14
N ASP A 146 -11.88 9.02 6.72
CA ASP A 146 -12.68 9.68 7.75
C ASP A 146 -11.84 10.07 8.98
N ILE A 147 -10.91 9.21 9.43
CA ILE A 147 -10.02 9.53 10.55
C ILE A 147 -9.10 10.70 10.19
N ILE A 148 -8.51 10.66 9.00
CA ILE A 148 -7.55 11.66 8.52
C ILE A 148 -8.22 13.03 8.39
N GLU A 149 -9.40 13.09 7.77
CA GLU A 149 -10.18 14.33 7.60
C GLU A 149 -10.60 14.94 8.94
N ASN A 150 -11.00 14.12 9.91
CA ASN A 150 -11.47 14.60 11.20
C ASN A 150 -10.35 15.08 12.15
N ASN A 151 -9.10 14.69 11.90
CA ASN A 151 -7.98 14.95 12.82
C ASN A 151 -6.87 15.84 12.23
N ASP A 152 -7.07 16.44 11.05
CA ASP A 152 -6.08 17.29 10.36
C ASP A 152 -4.72 16.57 10.18
N ILE A 153 -4.80 15.27 9.87
CA ILE A 153 -3.68 14.42 9.49
C ILE A 153 -3.69 14.34 7.96
N SER A 154 -2.54 14.16 7.32
CA SER A 154 -2.49 13.84 5.89
C SER A 154 -2.18 12.36 5.66
N ILE A 155 -2.53 11.84 4.48
CA ILE A 155 -2.27 10.42 4.16
C ILE A 155 -0.76 10.10 4.15
N GLU A 156 0.08 11.09 3.82
CA GLU A 156 1.54 11.05 3.86
C GLU A 156 2.10 10.93 5.30
N GLU A 157 1.25 11.13 6.31
CA GLU A 157 1.57 11.02 7.73
C GLU A 157 1.06 9.70 8.35
N CYS A 158 0.56 8.77 7.53
CA CYS A 158 -0.09 7.54 7.98
C CYS A 158 0.67 6.27 7.61
N ILE A 159 0.75 5.32 8.55
CA ILE A 159 1.21 3.94 8.33
C ILE A 159 0.05 2.98 8.55
N ALA A 160 -0.10 2.00 7.66
CA ALA A 160 -1.13 0.97 7.76
C ALA A 160 -0.49 -0.43 7.90
N VAL A 161 -1.03 -1.26 8.80
CA VAL A 161 -0.55 -2.62 9.08
C VAL A 161 -1.70 -3.61 8.96
N GLY A 162 -1.55 -4.62 8.12
CA GLY A 162 -2.59 -5.63 7.87
C GLY A 162 -2.04 -6.98 7.41
N ASP A 163 -2.87 -8.02 7.42
CA ASP A 163 -2.50 -9.39 7.05
C ASP A 163 -3.36 -9.95 5.89
N GLY A 164 -4.58 -9.42 5.72
CA GLY A 164 -5.63 -9.98 4.90
C GLY A 164 -5.99 -9.14 3.67
N ALA A 165 -6.71 -9.75 2.72
CA ALA A 165 -7.12 -9.06 1.49
C ALA A 165 -8.08 -7.87 1.75
N ASN A 166 -8.80 -7.91 2.88
CA ASN A 166 -9.63 -6.82 3.40
C ASN A 166 -8.81 -5.58 3.83
N ASP A 167 -7.50 -5.72 4.03
CA ASP A 167 -6.60 -4.62 4.40
C ASP A 167 -5.99 -3.90 3.21
N ILE A 168 -6.02 -4.51 2.03
CA ILE A 168 -5.37 -4.00 0.81
C ILE A 168 -5.79 -2.55 0.56
N SER A 169 -7.07 -2.24 0.66
CA SER A 169 -7.57 -0.87 0.41
C SER A 169 -6.96 0.16 1.36
N MET A 170 -6.72 -0.20 2.63
CA MET A 170 -6.13 0.69 3.64
C MET A 170 -4.61 0.80 3.46
N ILE A 171 -3.95 -0.32 3.15
CA ILE A 171 -2.51 -0.42 2.90
C ILE A 171 -2.12 0.40 1.67
N GLU A 172 -2.87 0.30 0.57
CA GLU A 172 -2.56 0.97 -0.70
C GLU A 172 -2.66 2.50 -0.63
N ILE A 173 -3.52 3.02 0.25
CA ILE A 173 -3.68 4.48 0.36
C ILE A 173 -2.68 5.10 1.33
N ALA A 174 -2.24 4.38 2.36
CA ALA A 174 -1.33 4.93 3.38
C ALA A 174 0.06 5.26 2.79
N GLN A 175 0.80 6.16 3.45
CA GLN A 175 2.17 6.50 3.04
C GLN A 175 3.09 5.29 3.02
N ILE A 176 2.93 4.41 4.02
CA ILE A 176 3.65 3.15 4.15
C ILE A 176 2.66 2.07 4.56
N GLY A 177 2.52 1.07 3.71
CA GLY A 177 1.79 -0.16 3.98
C GLY A 177 2.72 -1.28 4.46
N ILE A 178 2.37 -1.91 5.58
CA ILE A 178 3.11 -3.04 6.16
C ILE A 178 2.23 -4.29 6.13
N ALA A 179 2.68 -5.29 5.36
CA ALA A 179 2.12 -6.62 5.36
C ALA A 179 2.69 -7.42 6.56
N PHE A 180 1.88 -7.65 7.59
CA PHE A 180 2.26 -8.38 8.79
C PHE A 180 1.83 -9.84 8.71
N ASN A 181 2.80 -10.76 8.59
CA ASN A 181 2.59 -12.20 8.40
C ASN A 181 1.45 -12.51 7.39
N ALA A 182 1.42 -11.73 6.32
CA ALA A 182 0.23 -11.57 5.50
C ALA A 182 0.06 -12.67 4.44
N LYS A 183 -1.12 -12.73 3.84
CA LYS A 183 -1.39 -13.56 2.65
C LYS A 183 -0.67 -12.99 1.41
N PRO A 184 -0.38 -13.81 0.37
CA PRO A 184 0.39 -13.36 -0.81
C PRO A 184 -0.15 -12.09 -1.48
N ALA A 185 -1.47 -11.97 -1.63
CA ALA A 185 -2.11 -10.80 -2.25
C ALA A 185 -1.78 -9.47 -1.53
N VAL A 186 -1.60 -9.51 -0.21
CA VAL A 186 -1.26 -8.32 0.59
C VAL A 186 0.24 -8.00 0.48
N LYS A 187 1.08 -9.04 0.43
CA LYS A 187 2.53 -8.88 0.24
C LYS A 187 2.88 -8.24 -1.11
N GLU A 188 2.05 -8.44 -2.12
CA GLU A 188 2.25 -7.86 -3.45
C GLU A 188 2.00 -6.35 -3.51
N VAL A 189 1.18 -5.82 -2.60
CA VAL A 189 0.81 -4.39 -2.58
C VAL A 189 1.49 -3.59 -1.48
N ALA A 190 1.96 -4.22 -0.41
CA ALA A 190 2.58 -3.54 0.73
C ALA A 190 4.03 -3.08 0.43
N ASP A 191 4.43 -1.93 0.98
CA ASP A 191 5.79 -1.40 0.87
C ASP A 191 6.80 -2.24 1.66
N ILE A 192 6.36 -2.78 2.80
CA ILE A 192 7.18 -3.57 3.72
C ILE A 192 6.47 -4.87 4.04
N VAL A 193 7.20 -5.98 3.98
CA VAL A 193 6.69 -7.31 4.34
C VAL A 193 7.45 -7.81 5.56
N LEU A 194 6.71 -8.07 6.65
CA LEU A 194 7.23 -8.64 7.87
C LEU A 194 6.66 -10.05 8.04
N GLU A 195 7.49 -11.09 7.91
CA GLU A 195 7.03 -12.48 8.02
C GLU A 195 7.06 -13.03 9.45
N GLU A 196 7.81 -12.39 10.35
CA GLU A 196 7.86 -12.80 11.76
C GLU A 196 6.57 -12.39 12.48
N LYS A 197 5.93 -13.35 13.17
CA LYS A 197 4.74 -13.12 14.01
C LYS A 197 5.10 -12.41 15.33
N ASN A 198 5.67 -11.22 15.22
CA ASN A 198 6.04 -10.39 16.36
C ASN A 198 5.80 -8.92 16.05
N LEU A 199 4.78 -8.32 16.66
CA LEU A 199 4.35 -6.96 16.37
C LEU A 199 5.37 -5.92 16.85
N LYS A 200 6.30 -6.30 17.74
CA LYS A 200 7.40 -5.43 18.15
C LYS A 200 8.31 -5.03 16.99
N GLU A 201 8.46 -5.89 15.99
CA GLU A 201 9.28 -5.57 14.82
C GLU A 201 8.67 -4.43 13.98
N VAL A 202 7.33 -4.29 13.99
CA VAL A 202 6.66 -3.13 13.39
C VAL A 202 7.09 -1.83 14.06
N LEU A 203 7.15 -1.81 15.41
CA LEU A 203 7.64 -0.65 16.14
C LEU A 203 9.09 -0.31 15.74
N ASN A 204 9.98 -1.31 15.68
CA ASN A 204 11.38 -1.10 15.29
C ASN A 204 11.49 -0.45 13.90
N ILE A 205 10.75 -0.99 12.92
CA ILE A 205 10.70 -0.47 11.55
C ILE A 205 10.23 1.00 11.55
N ILE A 206 9.15 1.30 12.26
CA ILE A 206 8.59 2.66 12.30
C ILE A 206 9.57 3.64 12.97
N THR A 207 10.25 3.23 14.04
CA THR A 207 11.26 4.08 14.69
C THR A 207 12.49 4.30 13.82
N ASP A 208 12.93 3.29 13.08
CA ASP A 208 14.10 3.38 12.19
C ASP A 208 13.82 4.32 11.02
N LEU A 209 12.64 4.23 10.41
CA LEU A 209 12.20 5.13 9.33
C LEU A 209 12.23 6.61 9.74
N ASN A 210 11.85 6.90 10.99
CA ASN A 210 11.91 8.27 11.51
C ASN A 210 13.36 8.72 11.79
N SER A 211 14.26 7.80 12.16
CA SER A 211 15.66 8.13 12.38
C SER A 211 16.40 8.49 11.09
N GLU A 212 16.17 7.74 10.00
CA GLU A 212 16.77 8.00 8.69
C GLU A 212 16.28 9.34 8.10
N ALA A 213 14.99 9.65 8.23
CA ALA A 213 14.43 10.93 7.79
C ALA A 213 15.02 12.14 8.54
N THR A 214 15.40 11.98 9.81
CA THR A 214 16.08 13.04 10.57
C THR A 214 17.55 13.22 10.17
N GLU A 215 18.22 12.16 9.72
CA GLU A 215 19.61 12.25 9.26
C GLU A 215 19.70 12.92 7.88
N GLU A 216 18.83 12.55 6.92
CA GLU A 216 18.77 13.19 5.60
C GLU A 216 18.45 14.69 5.68
N ALA A 217 17.49 15.08 6.54
CA ALA A 217 17.17 16.50 6.76
C ALA A 217 18.32 17.29 7.42
N THR A 218 19.17 16.64 8.21
CA THR A 218 20.37 17.29 8.77
C THR A 218 21.50 17.39 7.77
N GLU A 219 21.63 16.46 6.82
CA GLU A 219 22.62 16.54 5.75
C GLU A 219 22.25 17.61 4.71
N GLU A 220 20.99 17.70 4.28
CA GLU A 220 20.50 18.77 3.38
C GLU A 220 20.64 20.17 3.99
N ALA A 221 20.31 20.33 5.28
CA ALA A 221 20.52 21.61 5.98
C ALA A 221 22.01 21.98 6.17
N THR A 222 22.91 20.99 6.19
CA THR A 222 24.36 21.26 6.18
C THR A 222 24.90 21.59 4.79
N GLU A 223 24.29 21.10 3.71
CA GLU A 223 24.67 21.47 2.33
C GLU A 223 24.18 22.89 1.98
N GLU A 224 22.95 23.27 2.32
CA GLU A 224 22.45 24.64 2.12
C GLU A 224 23.27 25.69 2.93
N ALA A 225 23.69 25.35 4.14
CA ALA A 225 24.56 26.21 4.95
C ALA A 225 26.00 26.32 4.40
N THR A 226 26.44 25.37 3.56
CA THR A 226 27.75 25.44 2.89
C THR A 226 27.74 26.24 1.58
N GLU A 227 26.58 26.40 0.93
CA GLU A 227 26.47 27.27 -0.26
C GLU A 227 26.38 28.75 0.13
N GLU A 228 25.63 29.12 1.19
CA GLU A 228 25.54 30.52 1.67
C GLU A 228 26.83 31.05 2.33
N ALA A 229 27.78 30.17 2.70
CA ALA A 229 29.04 30.58 3.33
C ALA A 229 30.17 30.93 2.33
N THR A 230 29.92 30.94 1.01
CA THR A 230 30.95 31.23 0.00
C THR A 230 30.99 32.68 -0.50
N GLU A 231 30.04 33.53 -0.10
CA GLU A 231 30.08 34.97 -0.37
C GLU A 231 29.75 35.79 0.89
N GLU A 232 30.63 35.82 1.91
CA GLU A 232 30.83 37.05 2.69
C GLU A 232 32.07 37.01 3.59
N ASP A 233 33.01 37.86 3.19
CA ASP A 233 33.84 38.75 4.00
C ASP A 233 35.20 38.34 4.59
N LYS A 234 36.08 39.33 4.47
CA LYS A 234 37.50 39.37 4.78
C LYS A 234 37.71 39.78 6.24
N ASN A 235 38.72 39.15 6.85
CA ASN A 235 39.58 39.67 7.93
C ASN A 235 39.03 39.65 9.38
N PRO A 236 39.89 39.70 10.43
CA PRO A 236 39.91 38.70 11.49
C PRO A 236 39.78 39.30 12.91
N GLU A 237 39.87 38.43 13.93
CA GLU A 237 39.91 38.68 15.39
C GLU A 237 38.56 38.79 16.12
N LYS A 238 38.18 37.78 16.91
CA LYS A 238 38.51 37.64 18.34
C LYS A 238 37.81 36.42 18.98
N ASP A 239 38.41 35.96 20.07
CA ASP A 239 38.01 34.86 20.96
C ASP A 239 36.50 34.76 21.27
N SER A 240 35.96 33.53 21.32
CA SER A 240 35.43 32.98 22.57
C SER A 240 35.08 31.49 22.44
N LYS A 241 35.29 30.78 23.55
CA LYS A 241 35.01 29.35 23.77
C LYS A 241 33.50 29.11 23.88
N THR A 242 32.98 28.11 23.17
CA THR A 242 31.85 27.32 23.68
C THR A 242 31.94 25.88 23.17
N LYS A 243 32.00 24.94 24.12
CA LYS A 243 31.94 23.50 23.89
C LYS A 243 30.49 23.10 23.62
N SER A 244 30.21 22.42 22.51
CA SER A 244 29.05 21.54 22.35
C SER A 244 29.50 20.18 21.82
N LYS A 245 28.87 19.12 22.35
CA LYS A 245 29.28 17.72 22.27
C LYS A 245 29.02 17.14 20.87
N LYS A 246 30.05 16.55 20.26
CA LYS A 246 29.93 15.67 19.08
C LYS A 246 29.23 14.36 19.44
N SER A 247 28.10 14.07 18.80
CA SER A 247 27.50 12.73 18.67
C SER A 247 28.37 11.82 17.78
N LYS A 248 28.27 10.51 17.99
CA LYS A 248 29.19 9.47 17.50
C LYS A 248 29.01 9.26 15.99
N LYS A 249 30.12 9.23 15.23
CA LYS A 249 30.18 8.79 13.83
C LYS A 249 30.06 7.26 13.75
N ASP A 250 29.27 6.77 12.80
CA ASP A 250 29.25 5.37 12.41
C ASP A 250 30.63 4.85 12.07
N ALA A 251 30.94 3.68 12.63
CA ALA A 251 32.23 3.04 12.45
C ALA A 251 32.26 2.33 11.08
N LEU A 252 33.29 2.63 10.29
CA LEU A 252 33.63 1.85 9.10
C LEU A 252 33.87 0.38 9.50
N PRO A 253 33.52 -0.59 8.62
CA PRO A 253 33.74 -2.01 8.90
C PRO A 253 35.21 -2.30 9.21
N GLU A 254 35.48 -3.14 10.21
CA GLU A 254 36.83 -3.58 10.54
C GLU A 254 37.29 -4.62 9.51
N VAL A 255 38.28 -4.28 8.69
CA VAL A 255 38.84 -5.16 7.65
C VAL A 255 40.28 -5.52 8.01
N ASP A 256 40.57 -6.82 8.07
CA ASP A 256 41.93 -7.34 8.28
C ASP A 256 42.69 -7.32 6.96
N PHE A 257 43.44 -6.24 6.73
CA PHE A 257 44.10 -5.95 5.46
C PHE A 257 45.62 -6.05 5.56
N ASP A 258 46.22 -6.97 4.79
CA ASP A 258 47.66 -7.21 4.75
C ASP A 258 48.42 -6.11 3.98
N LEU A 259 49.22 -5.34 4.71
CA LEU A 259 50.02 -4.23 4.19
C LEU A 259 51.33 -4.70 3.56
N ALA A 260 51.74 -4.06 2.46
CA ALA A 260 53.04 -4.33 1.84
C ALA A 260 54.23 -4.00 2.78
N PRO A 261 55.32 -4.79 2.76
CA PRO A 261 56.45 -4.64 3.68
C PRO A 261 57.31 -3.39 3.43
N THR A 262 57.15 -2.70 2.29
CA THR A 262 57.93 -1.51 1.92
C THR A 262 57.03 -0.26 1.80
N PRO A 263 57.50 0.93 2.23
CA PRO A 263 56.72 2.17 2.13
C PRO A 263 56.32 2.59 0.70
N GLU A 264 57.09 2.17 -0.32
CA GLU A 264 56.74 2.34 -1.74
C GLU A 264 55.67 1.34 -2.18
N GLY A 265 55.67 0.12 -1.64
CA GLY A 265 54.61 -0.88 -1.87
C GLY A 265 53.26 -0.43 -1.31
N VAL A 266 53.25 0.17 -0.11
CA VAL A 266 52.04 0.71 0.52
C VAL A 266 51.44 1.89 -0.27
N ARG A 267 52.27 2.69 -0.93
CA ARG A 267 51.79 3.75 -1.84
C ARG A 267 51.17 3.20 -3.12
N LYS A 268 51.78 2.19 -3.74
CA LYS A 268 51.19 1.53 -4.92
C LYS A 268 49.85 0.85 -4.59
N GLN A 269 49.75 0.18 -3.44
CA GLN A 269 48.48 -0.39 -2.96
C GLN A 269 47.41 0.69 -2.77
N LYS A 270 47.80 1.91 -2.38
CA LYS A 270 46.89 3.04 -2.27
C LYS A 270 46.38 3.49 -3.64
N ASP A 271 47.29 3.72 -4.59
CA ASP A 271 46.94 4.20 -5.94
C ASP A 271 46.04 3.18 -6.68
N GLU A 272 46.33 1.87 -6.54
CA GLU A 272 45.50 0.79 -7.08
C GLU A 272 44.08 0.76 -6.47
N ARG A 273 43.95 1.01 -5.17
CA ARG A 273 42.65 1.03 -4.47
C ARG A 273 41.86 2.31 -4.75
N GLU A 274 42.52 3.44 -4.91
CA GLU A 274 41.89 4.69 -5.36
C GLU A 274 41.32 4.55 -6.80
N GLU A 275 42.01 3.83 -7.68
CA GLU A 275 41.50 3.53 -9.03
C GLU A 275 40.28 2.57 -9.01
N ILE A 276 40.27 1.60 -8.08
CA ILE A 276 39.13 0.71 -7.86
C ILE A 276 37.92 1.48 -7.32
N ILE A 277 38.13 2.42 -6.39
CA ILE A 277 37.06 3.29 -5.88
C ILE A 277 36.46 4.14 -6.99
N ALA A 278 37.28 4.73 -7.87
CA ALA A 278 36.79 5.53 -8.98
C ALA A 278 35.85 4.71 -9.88
N LYS A 279 36.25 3.47 -10.23
CA LYS A 279 35.41 2.56 -11.04
C LYS A 279 34.11 2.17 -10.34
N ILE A 280 34.16 1.86 -9.05
CA ILE A 280 32.96 1.51 -8.27
C ILE A 280 32.02 2.72 -8.12
N ALA A 281 32.57 3.93 -7.99
CA ALA A 281 31.80 5.16 -7.93
C ALA A 281 31.07 5.44 -9.24
N ASP A 282 31.74 5.30 -10.38
CA ASP A 282 31.16 5.46 -11.71
C ASP A 282 30.03 4.43 -11.94
N GLU A 283 30.27 3.14 -11.62
CA GLU A 283 29.26 2.08 -11.72
C GLU A 283 28.05 2.35 -10.80
N ARG A 284 28.28 2.81 -9.55
CA ARG A 284 27.21 3.18 -8.62
C ARG A 284 26.37 4.34 -9.15
N GLU A 285 27.01 5.34 -9.73
CA GLU A 285 26.31 6.50 -10.30
C GLU A 285 25.42 6.09 -11.49
N GLU A 286 25.90 5.20 -12.35
CA GLU A 286 25.11 4.63 -13.44
C GLU A 286 23.87 3.88 -12.94
N PHE A 287 24.02 2.99 -11.93
CA PHE A 287 22.88 2.28 -11.35
C PHE A 287 21.88 3.22 -10.65
N ASN A 288 22.37 4.25 -9.97
CA ASN A 288 21.51 5.26 -9.34
C ASN A 288 20.74 6.08 -10.39
N LYS A 289 21.37 6.40 -11.52
CA LYS A 289 20.70 7.08 -12.62
C LYS A 289 19.58 6.23 -13.22
N ILE A 290 19.85 4.95 -13.46
CA ILE A 290 18.84 3.99 -13.95
C ILE A 290 17.70 3.87 -12.94
N ALA A 291 17.99 3.77 -11.64
CA ALA A 291 16.97 3.72 -10.61
C ALA A 291 16.10 5.00 -10.59
N LYS A 292 16.71 6.18 -10.75
CA LYS A 292 15.98 7.46 -10.82
C LYS A 292 15.08 7.56 -12.06
N GLU A 293 15.55 7.07 -13.21
CA GLU A 293 14.76 7.03 -14.45
C GLU A 293 13.58 6.05 -14.34
N GLN A 294 13.80 4.83 -13.83
CA GLN A 294 12.73 3.85 -13.62
C GLN A 294 11.71 4.30 -12.57
N ARG A 295 12.15 5.02 -11.52
CA ARG A 295 11.24 5.62 -10.55
C ARG A 295 10.31 6.65 -11.20
N LYS A 296 10.83 7.54 -12.05
CA LYS A 296 10.01 8.51 -12.77
C LYS A 296 8.99 7.83 -13.66
N ILE A 297 9.41 6.83 -14.44
CA ILE A 297 8.51 6.08 -15.32
C ILE A 297 7.41 5.39 -14.51
N ARG A 298 7.76 4.73 -13.40
CA ARG A 298 6.79 4.10 -12.49
C ARG A 298 5.79 5.12 -11.94
N ASP A 299 6.28 6.27 -11.47
CA ASP A 299 5.43 7.30 -10.86
C ASP A 299 4.48 7.93 -11.91
N GLU A 300 4.94 8.12 -13.15
CA GLU A 300 4.11 8.55 -14.28
C GLU A 300 3.04 7.50 -14.63
N LEU A 301 3.42 6.22 -14.78
CA LEU A 301 2.48 5.13 -15.08
C LEU A 301 1.44 4.93 -13.96
N ASN A 302 1.84 5.08 -12.71
CA ASN A 302 0.92 4.99 -11.57
C ASN A 302 -0.08 6.16 -11.54
N ASN A 303 0.35 7.36 -11.94
CA ASN A 303 -0.58 8.49 -12.09
C ASN A 303 -1.57 8.24 -13.24
N ASP A 304 -1.10 7.77 -14.39
CA ASP A 304 -1.96 7.41 -15.52
C ASP A 304 -2.94 6.29 -15.15
N LEU A 305 -2.51 5.31 -14.33
CA LEU A 305 -3.37 4.25 -13.81
C LEU A 305 -4.50 4.83 -12.95
N LYS A 306 -4.19 5.74 -12.02
CA LYS A 306 -5.18 6.42 -11.18
C LYS A 306 -6.19 7.22 -12.01
N GLU A 307 -5.72 7.96 -13.02
CA GLU A 307 -6.61 8.72 -13.91
C GLU A 307 -7.54 7.80 -14.72
N ASN A 308 -7.01 6.73 -15.31
CA ASN A 308 -7.82 5.78 -16.07
C ASN A 308 -8.83 5.03 -15.19
N LEU A 309 -8.44 4.66 -13.96
CA LEU A 309 -9.34 4.03 -13.00
C LEU A 309 -10.48 4.98 -12.60
N LYS A 310 -10.17 6.25 -12.35
CA LYS A 310 -11.19 7.26 -12.04
C LYS A 310 -12.20 7.41 -13.18
N LEU A 311 -11.73 7.50 -14.42
CA LEU A 311 -12.60 7.56 -15.60
C LEU A 311 -13.44 6.28 -15.76
N ALA A 312 -12.88 5.10 -15.44
CA ALA A 312 -13.61 3.84 -15.46
C ALA A 312 -14.74 3.80 -14.41
N ILE A 313 -14.49 4.33 -13.22
CA ILE A 313 -15.48 4.46 -12.14
C ILE A 313 -16.60 5.44 -12.56
N GLU A 314 -16.25 6.60 -13.10
CA GLU A 314 -17.24 7.56 -13.61
C GLU A 314 -18.13 6.93 -14.69
N LEU A 315 -17.57 6.14 -15.61
CA LEU A 315 -18.34 5.42 -16.63
C LEU A 315 -19.24 4.33 -16.02
N ARG A 316 -18.78 3.65 -14.96
CA ARG A 316 -19.56 2.67 -14.21
C ARG A 316 -20.78 3.32 -13.55
N ASP A 317 -20.59 4.49 -12.96
CA ASP A 317 -21.64 5.20 -12.23
C ASP A 317 -22.67 5.79 -13.22
N ASN A 318 -22.21 6.39 -14.32
CA ASN A 318 -23.08 6.81 -15.43
C ASN A 318 -23.90 5.62 -15.98
N ARG A 319 -23.27 4.45 -16.18
CA ARG A 319 -23.98 3.22 -16.59
C ARG A 319 -25.04 2.81 -15.57
N ASN A 320 -24.74 2.90 -14.28
CA ASN A 320 -25.69 2.54 -13.22
C ASN A 320 -26.90 3.48 -13.21
N GLU A 321 -26.70 4.79 -13.44
CA GLU A 321 -27.78 5.77 -13.57
C GLU A 321 -28.67 5.50 -14.79
N VAL A 322 -28.06 5.19 -15.94
CA VAL A 322 -28.80 4.79 -17.14
C VAL A 322 -29.56 3.48 -16.90
N ASN A 323 -28.96 2.49 -16.24
CA ASN A 323 -29.63 1.24 -15.90
C ASN A 323 -30.84 1.44 -14.99
N LYS A 324 -30.76 2.36 -14.04
CA LYS A 324 -31.90 2.76 -13.21
C LYS A 324 -33.02 3.36 -14.06
N SER A 325 -32.67 4.24 -14.99
CA SER A 325 -33.61 4.83 -15.95
C SER A 325 -34.24 3.77 -16.88
N VAL A 326 -33.47 2.76 -17.30
CA VAL A 326 -33.96 1.59 -18.05
C VAL A 326 -34.97 0.79 -17.23
N GLU A 327 -34.71 0.58 -15.94
CA GLU A 327 -35.61 -0.18 -15.05
C GLU A 327 -36.94 0.57 -14.84
N GLU A 328 -36.89 1.88 -14.62
CA GLU A 328 -38.09 2.72 -14.52
C GLU A 328 -38.90 2.71 -15.83
N ALA A 329 -38.24 2.83 -16.98
CA ALA A 329 -38.89 2.74 -18.28
C ALA A 329 -39.48 1.34 -18.55
N LYS A 330 -38.83 0.26 -18.09
CA LYS A 330 -39.37 -1.11 -18.15
C LYS A 330 -40.61 -1.26 -17.27
N LYS A 331 -40.62 -0.72 -16.05
CA LYS A 331 -41.80 -0.73 -15.17
C LYS A 331 -42.99 -0.03 -15.81
N LEU A 332 -42.78 1.14 -16.41
CA LEU A 332 -43.84 1.87 -17.14
C LEU A 332 -44.37 1.05 -18.32
N ARG A 333 -43.47 0.47 -19.13
CA ARG A 333 -43.84 -0.41 -20.24
C ARG A 333 -44.63 -1.63 -19.78
N ASP A 334 -44.19 -2.27 -18.70
CA ASP A 334 -44.80 -3.50 -18.19
C ASP A 334 -46.18 -3.22 -17.57
N ASN A 335 -46.35 -2.08 -16.89
CA ASN A 335 -47.66 -1.60 -16.43
C ASN A 335 -48.63 -1.40 -17.60
N VAL A 336 -48.19 -0.71 -18.67
CA VAL A 336 -49.02 -0.49 -19.88
C VAL A 336 -49.34 -1.81 -20.57
N ASN A 337 -48.39 -2.75 -20.62
CA ASN A 337 -48.61 -4.08 -21.17
C ASN A 337 -49.58 -4.92 -20.32
N ASP A 338 -49.54 -4.79 -18.99
CA ASP A 338 -50.47 -5.46 -18.10
C ASP A 338 -51.87 -4.87 -18.18
N GLU A 339 -52.01 -3.55 -18.35
CA GLU A 339 -53.27 -2.90 -18.66
C GLU A 339 -53.82 -3.35 -20.01
N LEU A 340 -52.97 -3.41 -21.03
CA LEU A 340 -53.32 -3.96 -22.34
C LEU A 340 -53.80 -5.41 -22.22
N LYS A 341 -53.10 -6.24 -21.43
CA LYS A 341 -53.44 -7.64 -21.21
C LYS A 341 -54.75 -7.80 -20.43
N LYS A 342 -55.06 -6.93 -19.46
CA LYS A 342 -56.34 -6.89 -18.73
C LYS A 342 -57.49 -6.48 -19.66
N LEU A 343 -57.26 -5.51 -20.54
CA LEU A 343 -58.23 -5.11 -21.58
C LEU A 343 -58.46 -6.22 -22.61
N GLU A 344 -57.42 -6.95 -23.01
CA GLU A 344 -57.53 -8.13 -23.88
C GLU A 344 -58.22 -9.33 -23.19
N TRP A 345 -58.04 -9.47 -21.88
CA TRP A 345 -58.70 -10.51 -21.08
C TRP A 345 -60.20 -10.21 -20.90
N SER A 346 -60.54 -8.96 -20.60
CA SER A 346 -61.93 -8.51 -20.36
C SER A 346 -62.77 -8.46 -21.64
N SER A 347 -62.15 -8.19 -22.79
CA SER A 347 -62.82 -8.16 -24.11
C SER A 347 -63.08 -9.54 -24.73
N GLY A 348 -62.73 -10.65 -24.07
CA GLY A 348 -62.87 -12.00 -24.63
C GLY A 348 -61.98 -12.28 -25.85
N ARG A 349 -61.04 -11.37 -26.15
CA ARG A 349 -60.20 -11.38 -27.36
C ARG A 349 -59.29 -12.60 -27.43
N ARG A 350 -58.84 -13.11 -26.28
CA ARG A 350 -57.99 -14.32 -26.20
C ARG A 350 -58.74 -15.59 -26.58
N ASP A 351 -60.00 -15.71 -26.17
CA ASP A 351 -60.84 -16.87 -26.51
C ASP A 351 -61.24 -16.81 -27.98
N ARG A 352 -61.52 -15.61 -28.51
CA ARG A 352 -61.63 -15.36 -29.96
C ARG A 352 -60.38 -15.80 -30.73
N LEU A 353 -59.18 -15.39 -30.28
CA LEU A 353 -57.92 -15.72 -30.95
C LEU A 353 -57.60 -17.24 -30.91
N LYS A 354 -57.95 -17.92 -29.81
CA LYS A 354 -57.85 -19.39 -29.72
C LYS A 354 -58.80 -20.06 -30.71
N LEU A 355 -60.06 -19.63 -30.76
CA LEU A 355 -61.05 -20.12 -31.71
C LEU A 355 -60.61 -19.88 -33.16
N GLU A 356 -60.10 -18.69 -33.49
CA GLU A 356 -59.56 -18.37 -34.83
C GLU A 356 -58.36 -19.26 -35.21
N ASN A 357 -57.44 -19.51 -34.28
CA ASN A 357 -56.29 -20.37 -34.52
C ASN A 357 -56.69 -21.85 -34.67
N GLU A 358 -57.70 -22.31 -33.93
CA GLU A 358 -58.26 -23.66 -34.08
C GLU A 358 -59.01 -23.81 -35.40
N ILE A 359 -59.80 -22.82 -35.79
CA ILE A 359 -60.46 -22.77 -37.11
C ILE A 359 -59.40 -22.80 -38.23
N LYS A 360 -58.36 -21.97 -38.16
CA LYS A 360 -57.25 -21.98 -39.14
C LYS A 360 -56.52 -23.32 -39.20
N LYS A 361 -56.32 -24.00 -38.05
CA LYS A 361 -55.71 -25.34 -38.03
C LYS A 361 -56.62 -26.36 -38.70
N ILE A 362 -57.92 -26.34 -38.42
CA ILE A 362 -58.90 -27.25 -39.03
C ILE A 362 -58.99 -26.99 -40.53
N ASP A 363 -59.13 -25.73 -40.96
CA ASP A 363 -59.17 -25.33 -42.37
C ASP A 363 -57.90 -25.78 -43.11
N LYS A 364 -56.71 -25.55 -42.53
CA LYS A 364 -55.44 -26.01 -43.10
C LYS A 364 -55.35 -27.54 -43.19
N ILE A 365 -55.91 -28.26 -42.22
CA ILE A 365 -55.96 -29.74 -42.26
C ILE A 365 -56.88 -30.23 -43.38
N ILE A 366 -58.02 -29.56 -43.59
CA ILE A 366 -58.95 -29.86 -44.70
C ILE A 366 -58.29 -29.55 -46.05
N GLU A 367 -57.60 -28.42 -46.18
CA GLU A 367 -56.95 -28.00 -47.43
C GLU A 367 -55.75 -28.86 -47.83
N THR A 368 -54.98 -29.37 -46.87
CA THR A 368 -53.68 -30.01 -47.14
C THR A 368 -53.70 -31.54 -47.09
N ARG A 369 -54.76 -32.18 -46.57
CA ARG A 369 -54.82 -33.64 -46.40
C ARG A 369 -56.01 -34.26 -47.14
N VAL A 370 -55.77 -35.36 -47.85
CA VAL A 370 -56.83 -36.18 -48.44
C VAL A 370 -57.47 -37.03 -47.33
N LEU A 371 -58.71 -36.73 -46.98
CA LEU A 371 -59.45 -37.34 -45.86
C LEU A 371 -60.64 -38.17 -46.37
N ASP A 372 -61.12 -39.11 -45.55
CA ASP A 372 -62.37 -39.83 -45.80
C ASP A 372 -63.57 -38.89 -45.59
N ILE A 373 -64.59 -38.96 -46.44
CA ILE A 373 -65.77 -38.06 -46.51
C ILE A 373 -66.43 -37.89 -45.13
N LYS A 374 -66.48 -38.95 -44.31
CA LYS A 374 -67.04 -38.88 -42.96
C LYS A 374 -66.21 -38.03 -42.00
N LYS A 375 -64.87 -38.11 -42.09
CA LYS A 375 -63.96 -37.34 -41.24
C LYS A 375 -63.87 -35.88 -41.67
N GLU A 376 -63.89 -35.63 -42.97
CA GLU A 376 -63.94 -34.28 -43.54
C GLU A 376 -65.22 -33.54 -43.13
N ASN A 377 -66.39 -34.17 -43.27
CA ASN A 377 -67.66 -33.59 -42.85
C ASN A 377 -67.72 -33.31 -41.33
N GLN A 378 -67.04 -34.13 -40.51
CA GLN A 378 -66.98 -33.92 -39.07
C GLN A 378 -66.07 -32.74 -38.70
N LEU A 379 -64.94 -32.56 -39.40
CA LEU A 379 -64.08 -31.39 -39.25
C LEU A 379 -64.76 -30.10 -39.72
N VAL A 380 -65.49 -30.14 -40.83
CA VAL A 380 -66.28 -29.00 -41.33
C VAL A 380 -67.39 -28.61 -40.35
N LYS A 381 -68.08 -29.59 -39.76
CA LYS A 381 -69.09 -29.32 -38.73
C LYS A 381 -68.48 -28.68 -37.49
N ASN A 382 -67.35 -29.20 -37.01
CA ASN A 382 -66.63 -28.62 -35.87
C ASN A 382 -66.14 -27.19 -36.18
N ALA A 383 -65.61 -26.94 -37.38
CA ALA A 383 -65.21 -25.60 -37.80
C ALA A 383 -66.40 -24.62 -37.86
N ASN A 384 -67.57 -25.07 -38.33
CA ASN A 384 -68.78 -24.25 -38.39
C ASN A 384 -69.35 -23.96 -36.98
N ASP A 385 -69.32 -24.93 -36.07
CA ASP A 385 -69.74 -24.74 -34.68
C ASP A 385 -68.81 -23.74 -33.95
N LEU A 386 -67.49 -23.83 -34.19
CA LEU A 386 -66.50 -22.86 -33.67
C LEU A 386 -66.68 -21.46 -34.31
N ARG A 387 -66.99 -21.38 -35.61
CA ARG A 387 -67.30 -20.10 -36.29
C ARG A 387 -68.57 -19.45 -35.75
N LYS A 388 -69.57 -20.24 -35.35
CA LYS A 388 -70.79 -19.74 -34.71
C LYS A 388 -70.51 -19.16 -33.34
N GLN A 389 -69.70 -19.84 -32.52
CA GLN A 389 -69.21 -19.33 -31.23
C GLN A 389 -68.39 -18.05 -31.38
N LEU A 390 -67.60 -17.92 -32.47
CA LEU A 390 -66.85 -16.71 -32.79
C LEU A 390 -67.76 -15.50 -33.11
N MET A 391 -68.88 -15.75 -33.78
CA MET A 391 -69.82 -14.71 -34.24
C MET A 391 -70.66 -14.11 -33.11
N ASP A 392 -70.86 -14.87 -32.03
CA ASP A 392 -71.58 -14.46 -30.83
C ASP A 392 -70.73 -13.55 -29.90
N ILE A 393 -69.41 -13.46 -30.11
CA ILE A 393 -68.51 -12.55 -29.39
C ILE A 393 -68.54 -11.18 -30.09
N GLN A 394 -69.35 -10.24 -29.59
CA GLN A 394 -69.35 -8.85 -30.06
C GLN A 394 -68.20 -8.06 -29.43
N GLU A 395 -67.37 -7.40 -30.25
CA GLU A 395 -66.37 -6.44 -29.78
C GLU A 395 -67.06 -5.08 -29.53
N ASP A 396 -66.88 -4.52 -28.34
CA ASP A 396 -67.17 -3.10 -28.10
C ASP A 396 -66.12 -2.25 -28.84
N GLU A 397 -66.53 -1.44 -29.83
CA GLU A 397 -65.62 -0.54 -30.59
C GLU A 397 -64.78 0.37 -29.68
N LYS A 398 -65.32 0.75 -28.52
CA LYS A 398 -64.62 1.58 -27.53
C LYS A 398 -63.38 0.89 -26.94
N ILE A 399 -63.46 -0.40 -26.64
CA ILE A 399 -62.33 -1.18 -26.09
C ILE A 399 -61.21 -1.30 -27.13
N LYS A 400 -61.57 -1.34 -28.42
CA LYS A 400 -60.62 -1.40 -29.52
C LYS A 400 -59.84 -0.10 -29.70
N GLU A 401 -60.49 1.05 -29.58
CA GLU A 401 -59.83 2.36 -29.61
C GLU A 401 -58.91 2.56 -28.40
N GLU A 402 -59.33 2.14 -27.21
CA GLU A 402 -58.51 2.20 -25.99
C GLU A 402 -57.29 1.28 -26.09
N ALA A 403 -57.46 0.06 -26.60
CA ALA A 403 -56.35 -0.86 -26.85
C ALA A 403 -55.35 -0.33 -27.90
N GLN A 404 -55.83 0.36 -28.94
CA GLN A 404 -54.94 0.99 -29.92
C GLN A 404 -54.13 2.14 -29.33
N LYS A 405 -54.73 2.97 -28.45
CA LYS A 405 -54.02 4.04 -27.75
C LYS A 405 -52.95 3.48 -26.81
N LEU A 406 -53.27 2.47 -26.01
CA LEU A 406 -52.31 1.82 -25.12
C LEU A 406 -51.19 1.10 -25.88
N LYS A 407 -51.49 0.51 -27.04
CA LYS A 407 -50.47 -0.10 -27.88
C LYS A 407 -49.44 0.93 -28.38
N LYS A 408 -49.90 2.12 -28.78
CA LYS A 408 -49.00 3.21 -29.20
C LYS A 408 -48.12 3.69 -28.04
N ILE A 409 -48.69 3.82 -26.85
CA ILE A 409 -47.95 4.18 -25.63
C ILE A 409 -46.91 3.10 -25.27
N SER A 410 -47.25 1.82 -25.43
CA SER A 410 -46.32 0.71 -25.22
C SER A 410 -45.17 0.72 -26.23
N GLU A 411 -45.45 1.02 -27.51
CA GLU A 411 -44.42 1.17 -28.56
C GLU A 411 -43.46 2.32 -28.25
N ASP A 412 -43.97 3.46 -27.76
CA ASP A 412 -43.16 4.62 -27.36
C ASP A 412 -42.27 4.29 -26.15
N HIS A 413 -42.80 3.62 -25.12
CA HIS A 413 -42.01 3.15 -23.98
C HIS A 413 -40.98 2.09 -24.38
N HIS A 414 -41.32 1.20 -25.33
CA HIS A 414 -40.38 0.21 -25.84
C HIS A 414 -39.21 0.87 -26.58
N ALA A 415 -39.48 1.88 -27.41
CA ALA A 415 -38.43 2.66 -28.08
C ALA A 415 -37.48 3.33 -27.08
N ASN A 416 -38.03 3.96 -26.03
CA ASN A 416 -37.23 4.59 -24.98
C ASN A 416 -36.34 3.57 -24.23
N VAL A 417 -36.87 2.37 -23.92
CA VAL A 417 -36.07 1.29 -23.31
C VAL A 417 -34.92 0.85 -24.21
N VAL A 418 -35.13 0.79 -25.53
CA VAL A 418 -34.08 0.42 -26.50
C VAL A 418 -32.98 1.48 -26.57
N GLU A 419 -33.35 2.76 -26.60
CA GLU A 419 -32.37 3.87 -26.61
C GLU A 419 -31.51 3.87 -25.34
N LEU A 420 -32.13 3.83 -24.16
CA LEU A 420 -31.42 3.80 -22.88
C LEU A 420 -30.56 2.53 -22.73
N SER A 421 -31.04 1.38 -23.20
CA SER A 421 -30.26 0.13 -23.19
C SER A 421 -29.03 0.22 -24.10
N THR A 422 -29.14 0.90 -25.24
CA THR A 422 -28.01 1.11 -26.16
C THR A 422 -26.99 2.05 -25.53
N GLN A 423 -27.43 3.10 -24.84
CA GLN A 423 -26.55 4.00 -24.08
C GLN A 423 -25.82 3.28 -22.95
N ALA A 424 -26.51 2.46 -22.16
CA ALA A 424 -25.89 1.66 -21.11
C ALA A 424 -24.81 0.72 -21.66
N GLN A 425 -25.06 0.15 -22.85
CA GLN A 425 -24.11 -0.73 -23.52
C GLN A 425 -22.87 0.03 -24.04
N ASP A 426 -23.03 1.25 -24.56
CA ASP A 426 -21.92 2.12 -24.95
C ASP A 426 -21.05 2.53 -23.75
N TYR A 427 -21.65 2.88 -22.61
CA TYR A 427 -20.91 3.12 -21.36
C TYR A 427 -20.15 1.87 -20.89
N HIS A 428 -20.75 0.68 -21.03
CA HIS A 428 -20.11 -0.57 -20.68
C HIS A 428 -18.91 -0.90 -21.58
N GLU A 429 -19.02 -0.72 -22.91
CA GLU A 429 -17.90 -0.93 -23.83
C GLU A 429 -16.76 0.06 -23.58
N LYS A 430 -17.06 1.34 -23.35
CA LYS A 430 -16.04 2.34 -22.99
C LYS A 430 -15.32 1.96 -21.71
N MET A 431 -16.07 1.56 -20.69
CA MET A 431 -15.52 1.12 -19.40
C MET A 431 -14.60 -0.09 -19.57
N LEU A 432 -14.99 -1.11 -20.36
CA LEU A 432 -14.13 -2.26 -20.64
C LEU A 432 -12.82 -1.87 -21.33
N ASN A 433 -12.84 -0.88 -22.23
CA ASN A 433 -11.62 -0.37 -22.86
C ASN A 433 -10.69 0.33 -21.86
N TYR A 434 -11.23 1.08 -20.89
CA TYR A 434 -10.42 1.69 -19.84
C TYR A 434 -9.84 0.63 -18.89
N PHE A 435 -10.60 -0.41 -18.52
CA PHE A 435 -10.07 -1.51 -17.72
C PHE A 435 -8.92 -2.24 -18.41
N ARG A 436 -9.07 -2.57 -19.71
CA ARG A 436 -7.97 -3.18 -20.48
C ARG A 436 -6.71 -2.31 -20.51
N LYS A 437 -6.87 -1.00 -20.73
CA LYS A 437 -5.74 -0.06 -20.67
C LYS A 437 -5.12 0.01 -19.29
N THR A 438 -5.93 -0.06 -18.23
CA THR A 438 -5.47 -0.05 -16.84
C THR A 438 -4.64 -1.30 -16.55
N ASP A 439 -5.09 -2.47 -17.03
CA ASP A 439 -4.33 -3.72 -16.91
C ASP A 439 -2.99 -3.65 -17.66
N GLU A 440 -2.98 -3.08 -18.88
CA GLU A 440 -1.75 -2.86 -19.64
C GLU A 440 -0.78 -1.94 -18.89
N ILE A 441 -1.23 -0.77 -18.43
CA ILE A 441 -0.43 0.19 -17.65
C ILE A 441 0.09 -0.46 -16.36
N ARG A 442 -0.74 -1.26 -15.68
CA ARG A 442 -0.34 -1.99 -14.48
C ARG A 442 0.83 -2.93 -14.77
N THR A 443 0.74 -3.73 -15.84
CA THR A 443 1.85 -4.62 -16.22
C THR A 443 3.14 -3.85 -16.55
N GLU A 444 3.03 -2.69 -17.21
CA GLU A 444 4.19 -1.83 -17.50
C GLU A 444 4.78 -1.21 -16.22
N ALA A 445 3.92 -0.80 -15.28
CA ALA A 445 4.34 -0.26 -13.98
C ALA A 445 5.06 -1.31 -13.13
N ASP A 446 4.57 -2.55 -13.12
CA ASP A 446 5.18 -3.67 -12.41
C ASP A 446 6.56 -4.02 -13.01
N GLU A 447 6.69 -4.00 -14.34
CA GLU A 447 7.97 -4.18 -15.01
C GLU A 447 8.98 -3.07 -14.68
N ALA A 448 8.53 -1.81 -14.66
CA ALA A 448 9.35 -0.67 -14.28
C ALA A 448 9.79 -0.76 -12.81
N HIS A 449 8.88 -1.17 -11.92
CA HIS A 449 9.18 -1.39 -10.51
C HIS A 449 10.21 -2.50 -10.31
N LYS A 450 10.07 -3.63 -11.01
CA LYS A 450 11.06 -4.70 -10.96
C LYS A 450 12.46 -4.24 -11.38
N LYS A 451 12.55 -3.47 -12.47
CA LYS A 451 13.82 -2.88 -12.93
C LYS A 451 14.40 -1.89 -11.92
N PHE A 452 13.56 -1.11 -11.25
CA PHE A 452 13.97 -0.22 -10.16
C PHE A 452 14.57 -0.99 -8.98
N VAL A 453 13.93 -2.07 -8.53
CA VAL A 453 14.41 -2.90 -7.42
C VAL A 453 15.75 -3.55 -7.77
N GLU A 454 15.88 -4.10 -8.98
CA GLU A 454 17.13 -4.69 -9.47
C GLU A 454 18.27 -3.66 -9.51
N ALA A 455 18.02 -2.46 -10.04
CA ALA A 455 19.00 -1.37 -10.08
C ALA A 455 19.39 -0.89 -8.67
N ARG A 456 18.43 -0.76 -7.76
CA ARG A 456 18.70 -0.34 -6.37
C ARG A 456 19.51 -1.38 -5.59
N LYS A 457 19.23 -2.67 -5.80
CA LYS A 457 19.99 -3.77 -5.20
C LYS A 457 21.43 -3.82 -5.74
N ALA A 458 21.62 -3.59 -7.05
CA ALA A 458 22.93 -3.48 -7.66
C ALA A 458 23.72 -2.27 -7.12
N ALA A 459 23.08 -1.10 -7.01
CA ALA A 459 23.68 0.10 -6.44
C ALA A 459 24.09 -0.09 -4.97
N SER A 460 23.26 -0.77 -4.18
CA SER A 460 23.54 -1.06 -2.77
C SER A 460 24.72 -2.02 -2.61
N SER A 461 24.79 -3.06 -3.45
CA SER A 461 25.93 -4.00 -3.47
C SER A 461 27.24 -3.28 -3.79
N LYS A 462 27.21 -2.37 -4.79
CA LYS A 462 28.37 -1.53 -5.14
C LYS A 462 28.73 -0.53 -4.04
N HIS A 463 27.76 -0.01 -3.32
CA HIS A 463 28.00 0.86 -2.17
C HIS A 463 28.65 0.11 -1.00
N GLU A 464 28.31 -1.15 -0.78
CA GLU A 464 28.96 -2.00 0.21
C GLU A 464 30.41 -2.31 -0.19
N GLU A 465 30.66 -2.68 -1.45
CA GLU A 465 32.01 -2.81 -2.01
C GLU A 465 32.82 -1.52 -1.82
N PHE A 466 32.21 -0.36 -2.07
CA PHE A 466 32.83 0.95 -1.86
C PHE A 466 33.22 1.18 -0.39
N LYS A 467 32.35 0.86 0.56
CA LYS A 467 32.65 1.00 2.01
C LYS A 467 33.83 0.13 2.43
N VAL A 468 33.90 -1.11 1.91
CA VAL A 468 35.01 -2.03 2.17
C VAL A 468 36.32 -1.43 1.64
N VAL A 469 36.38 -1.01 0.38
CA VAL A 469 37.61 -0.44 -0.19
C VAL A 469 38.01 0.87 0.51
N LEU A 470 37.05 1.68 0.93
CA LEU A 470 37.30 2.92 1.67
C LEU A 470 37.87 2.66 3.07
N SER A 471 37.45 1.58 3.73
CA SER A 471 38.03 1.14 5.00
C SER A 471 39.48 0.68 4.84
N GLU A 472 39.82 -0.03 3.75
CA GLU A 472 41.20 -0.44 3.45
C GLU A 472 42.11 0.78 3.21
N ILE A 473 41.63 1.79 2.47
CA ILE A 473 42.35 3.06 2.29
C ILE A 473 42.54 3.78 3.62
N HIS A 474 41.57 3.71 4.54
CA HIS A 474 41.71 4.27 5.87
C HIS A 474 42.83 3.59 6.67
N VAL A 475 42.93 2.25 6.61
CA VAL A 475 44.02 1.47 7.22
C VAL A 475 45.37 1.86 6.62
N ILE A 476 45.46 1.98 5.29
CA ILE A 476 46.68 2.39 4.57
C ILE A 476 47.12 3.80 4.97
N ASN A 477 46.19 4.77 5.04
CA ASN A 477 46.49 6.15 5.44
C ASN A 477 46.94 6.25 6.91
N LYS A 478 46.37 5.43 7.79
CA LYS A 478 46.76 5.33 9.21
C LYS A 478 48.21 4.89 9.36
N GLU A 479 48.63 3.87 8.60
CA GLU A 479 50.02 3.38 8.54
C GLU A 479 51.00 4.40 7.93
N LEU A 480 50.60 5.07 6.85
CA LEU A 480 51.42 6.15 6.25
C LEU A 480 51.59 7.33 7.22
N GLY A 481 50.56 7.66 8.00
CA GLY A 481 50.59 8.69 9.04
C GLY A 481 51.48 8.35 10.24
N THR A 482 51.40 7.11 10.74
CA THR A 482 52.25 6.63 11.85
C THR A 482 53.71 6.56 11.45
N ASN A 483 54.03 6.12 10.22
CA ASN A 483 55.39 6.10 9.70
C ASN A 483 55.98 7.52 9.52
N LYS A 484 55.17 8.50 9.08
CA LYS A 484 55.58 9.91 8.99
C LYS A 484 55.87 10.53 10.37
N SER A 485 55.08 10.16 11.38
CA SER A 485 55.26 10.58 12.78
C SER A 485 56.52 9.97 13.42
N LYS A 486 56.75 8.66 13.21
CA LYS A 486 57.97 7.97 13.66
C LYS A 486 59.23 8.60 13.05
N ARG A 487 59.22 8.89 11.75
CA ARG A 487 60.34 9.52 11.03
C ARG A 487 60.63 10.96 11.51
N ARG A 488 59.59 11.76 11.78
CA ARG A 488 59.75 13.11 12.38
C ARG A 488 60.29 13.07 13.81
N LYS A 489 59.90 12.08 14.62
CA LYS A 489 60.43 11.89 15.99
C LYS A 489 61.90 11.48 15.97
N SER A 490 62.30 10.57 15.09
CA SER A 490 63.71 10.17 14.94
C SER A 490 64.58 11.32 14.45
N GLU A 491 64.10 12.12 13.48
CA GLU A 491 64.82 13.31 13.00
C GLU A 491 64.94 14.39 14.08
N LYS A 492 63.88 14.66 14.86
CA LYS A 492 63.94 15.62 15.98
C LYS A 492 64.91 15.17 17.08
N GLN A 493 64.92 13.88 17.46
CA GLN A 493 65.84 13.34 18.46
C GLN A 493 67.29 13.38 17.98
N ALA A 494 67.55 13.06 16.71
CA ALA A 494 68.88 13.18 16.11
C ALA A 494 69.38 14.64 16.12
N ASN A 495 68.50 15.60 15.79
CA ASN A 495 68.87 17.02 15.79
C ASN A 495 69.07 17.60 17.20
N THR A 496 68.28 17.17 18.19
CA THR A 496 68.47 17.61 19.59
C THR A 496 69.75 17.05 20.19
N LYS A 497 70.09 15.79 19.88
CA LYS A 497 71.36 15.19 20.31
C LYS A 497 72.55 15.92 19.70
N LYS A 498 72.50 16.20 18.39
CA LYS A 498 73.56 16.95 17.68
C LYS A 498 73.73 18.38 18.20
N ASN A 499 72.63 19.09 18.45
CA ASN A 499 72.69 20.45 19.03
C ASN A 499 73.23 20.48 20.46
N ARG A 500 72.97 19.44 21.27
CA ARG A 500 73.51 19.33 22.63
C ARG A 500 75.02 19.07 22.61
N GLU A 501 75.49 18.17 21.75
CA GLU A 501 76.92 17.90 21.56
C GLU A 501 77.67 19.13 20.99
N GLU A 502 77.06 19.90 20.09
CA GLU A 502 77.63 21.16 19.60
C GLU A 502 77.70 22.24 20.71
N LYS A 503 76.70 22.30 21.60
CA LYS A 503 76.67 23.26 22.72
C LYS A 503 77.68 22.94 23.83
N GLU A 504 77.86 21.67 24.19
CA GLU A 504 78.88 21.24 25.17
C GLU A 504 80.30 21.55 24.64
N LYS A 505 80.54 21.32 23.33
CA LYS A 505 81.81 21.72 22.69
C LYS A 505 82.02 23.24 22.69
N ALA A 506 80.97 24.02 22.45
CA ALA A 506 81.04 25.48 22.53
C ALA A 506 81.38 25.97 23.96
N GLN A 507 80.86 25.32 25.01
CA GLN A 507 81.19 25.65 26.41
C GLN A 507 82.65 25.32 26.76
N ASP A 508 83.16 24.16 26.33
CA ASP A 508 84.57 23.79 26.52
C ASP A 508 85.52 24.76 25.79
N ILE A 509 85.11 25.24 24.62
CA ILE A 509 85.84 26.26 23.85
C ILE A 509 85.83 27.61 24.58
N PHE A 510 84.69 27.99 25.19
CA PHE A 510 84.57 29.22 25.99
C PHE A 510 85.44 29.17 27.26
N GLU A 511 85.51 28.03 27.95
CA GLU A 511 86.41 27.88 29.10
C GLU A 511 87.89 27.96 28.71
N LYS A 512 88.26 27.37 27.56
CA LYS A 512 89.62 27.52 27.00
C LYS A 512 89.94 28.97 26.66
N PHE A 513 88.98 29.76 26.18
CA PHE A 513 89.14 31.19 25.94
C PHE A 513 89.37 31.96 27.25
N LYS A 514 88.60 31.67 28.30
CA LYS A 514 88.72 32.31 29.63
C LYS A 514 90.09 32.08 30.28
N HIS A 515 90.77 31.00 29.94
CA HIS A 515 92.13 30.67 30.38
C HIS A 515 93.26 31.22 29.47
N GLY A 516 92.94 32.11 28.51
CA GLY A 516 93.93 32.88 27.76
C GLY A 516 94.60 32.14 26.60
N LYS A 517 94.00 31.05 26.10
CA LYS A 517 94.50 30.31 24.92
C LYS A 517 93.94 30.91 23.62
N LYS A 518 94.74 30.89 22.54
CA LYS A 518 94.32 31.39 21.21
C LYS A 518 93.29 30.43 20.59
N LEU A 519 92.14 30.98 20.15
CA LEU A 519 91.11 30.23 19.42
C LEU A 519 91.34 30.27 17.91
N THR A 520 90.86 29.24 17.23
CA THR A 520 90.79 29.17 15.75
C THR A 520 89.49 29.79 15.21
N THR A 521 89.45 30.12 13.92
CA THR A 521 88.31 30.78 13.27
C THR A 521 87.03 29.93 13.28
N GLU A 522 87.16 28.61 13.24
CA GLU A 522 86.03 27.67 13.31
C GLU A 522 85.45 27.58 14.73
N GLU A 523 86.28 27.67 15.76
CA GLU A 523 85.87 27.67 17.16
C GLU A 523 85.12 28.96 17.55
N LEU A 524 85.50 30.10 16.94
CA LEU A 524 84.81 31.38 17.11
C LEU A 524 83.41 31.40 16.47
N LEU A 525 83.26 30.79 15.28
CA LEU A 525 81.95 30.63 14.62
C LEU A 525 81.01 29.72 15.42
N LEU A 526 81.55 28.70 16.10
CA LEU A 526 80.77 27.80 16.96
C LEU A 526 80.23 28.50 18.22
N LEU A 527 81.02 29.39 18.82
CA LEU A 527 80.60 30.24 19.95
C LEU A 527 79.49 31.22 19.55
N GLN A 528 79.65 31.89 18.40
CA GLN A 528 78.66 32.83 17.86
C GLN A 528 77.33 32.14 17.52
N LYS A 529 77.37 30.91 16.99
CA LYS A 529 76.16 30.13 16.65
C LYS A 529 75.33 29.74 17.87
N HIS A 530 75.93 29.65 19.06
CA HIS A 530 75.26 29.23 20.30
C HIS A 530 75.08 30.35 21.34
N ASP A 531 75.42 31.60 21.00
CA ASP A 531 75.30 32.78 21.87
C ASP A 531 76.00 32.60 23.24
N ILE A 532 77.18 31.98 23.21
CA ILE A 532 77.98 31.76 24.43
C ILE A 532 79.16 32.74 24.40
N GLY A 533 78.96 33.90 25.02
CA GLY A 533 80.02 34.88 25.33
C GLY A 533 80.15 36.02 24.34
#